data_AF-A0A2T3J4I1-F1
#
_entry.id   AF-A0A2T3J4I1-F1
#
_cell.length_a   1.000
_cell.length_b   1.000
_cell.length_c   1.000
_cell.angle_alpha   90.00
_cell.angle_beta   90.00
_cell.angle_gamma   90.00
#
_symmetry.space_group_name_H-M   'P 1'
#
loop_
_entity.id
_entity.type
_entity.pdbx_description
1 polymer ?
#
loop_
_entity_poly.entity_id
_entity_poly.type
_entity_poly.pdbx_seq_one_letter_code
_entity_poly.pdbx_strand_id
1 'polypeptide(L)'
;MKKIAILALSALSIAGCQSTPELNPIPANVQSTLLNQWVTTEVCYNNGFYSLEEHTSYQSAINYNLGTWKINQASIDTELIGIRSVVNQNIANGADVKGTCHYQKPVLVRTLNEAQSHYNQVQTNQQRAHEIQKAKASAPRTESSISSFGGTVNCKKIGAFIQPEIKTFQGMMCPIGWFPA
;
A
#
# COMPACT_ATOMS: atom_id res chain seq x y z
N MET A 1 -6.48 -48.63 15.52
CA MET A 1 -6.02 -47.28 15.91
C MET A 1 -6.20 -46.34 14.72
N LYS A 2 -6.80 -45.17 14.97
CA LYS A 2 -7.52 -44.33 14.00
C LYS A 2 -6.59 -43.62 13.01
N LYS A 3 -6.94 -43.68 11.71
CA LYS A 3 -6.34 -42.88 10.63
C LYS A 3 -6.88 -41.45 10.74
N ILE A 4 -6.01 -40.47 10.96
CA ILE A 4 -6.38 -39.05 10.91
C ILE A 4 -6.04 -38.56 9.50
N ALA A 5 -7.09 -38.35 8.70
CA ALA A 5 -7.00 -37.63 7.44
C ALA A 5 -6.93 -36.14 7.77
N ILE A 6 -5.78 -35.52 7.51
CA ILE A 6 -5.63 -34.06 7.60
C ILE A 6 -6.06 -33.50 6.24
N LEU A 7 -7.26 -32.91 6.23
CA LEU A 7 -7.77 -32.08 5.13
C LEU A 7 -6.87 -30.86 4.99
N ALA A 8 -6.07 -30.82 3.92
CA ALA A 8 -5.40 -29.62 3.46
C ALA A 8 -6.46 -28.62 2.98
N LEU A 9 -6.88 -27.70 3.85
CA LEU A 9 -7.60 -26.51 3.44
C LEU A 9 -6.66 -25.68 2.57
N SER A 10 -6.86 -25.80 1.26
CA SER A 10 -6.25 -24.92 0.26
C SER A 10 -6.91 -23.56 0.40
N ALA A 11 -6.35 -22.71 1.27
CA ALA A 11 -6.68 -21.29 1.27
C ALA A 11 -6.20 -20.73 -0.07
N LEU A 12 -7.14 -20.53 -1.01
CA LEU A 12 -6.92 -19.71 -2.19
C LEU A 12 -6.57 -18.29 -1.69
N SER A 13 -5.28 -18.03 -1.51
CA SER A 13 -4.74 -16.70 -1.47
C SER A 13 -4.86 -16.14 -2.89
N ILE A 14 -6.03 -15.60 -3.23
CA ILE A 14 -6.14 -14.60 -4.30
C ILE A 14 -5.50 -13.33 -3.72
N ALA A 15 -4.19 -13.38 -3.52
CA ALA A 15 -3.37 -12.20 -3.38
C ALA A 15 -3.40 -11.57 -4.78
N GLY A 16 -4.33 -10.63 -4.98
CA GLY A 16 -4.18 -9.69 -6.09
C GLY A 16 -2.79 -9.11 -5.96
N CYS A 17 -1.91 -9.38 -6.93
CA CYS A 17 -0.60 -8.77 -7.02
C CYS A 17 -0.80 -7.25 -7.07
N GLN A 18 -0.80 -6.59 -5.91
CA GLN A 18 -0.49 -5.18 -5.86
C GLN A 18 0.96 -5.09 -6.31
N SER A 19 1.18 -4.59 -7.52
CA SER A 19 2.49 -4.15 -7.97
C SER A 19 2.99 -3.15 -6.94
N THR A 20 3.86 -3.59 -6.03
CA THR A 20 4.57 -2.68 -5.13
C THR A 20 5.27 -1.65 -6.01
N PRO A 21 5.01 -0.35 -5.82
CA PRO A 21 5.69 0.68 -6.60
C PRO A 21 7.20 0.49 -6.46
N GLU A 22 7.91 0.54 -7.58
CA GLU A 22 9.37 0.41 -7.58
C GLU A 22 9.97 1.56 -6.76
N LEU A 23 10.78 1.23 -5.76
CA LEU A 23 11.39 2.21 -4.88
C LEU A 23 12.51 2.97 -5.59
N ASN A 24 12.56 4.28 -5.39
CA ASN A 24 13.65 5.11 -5.89
C ASN A 24 14.92 4.93 -5.03
N PRO A 25 16.13 5.04 -5.60
CA PRO A 25 17.36 5.11 -4.84
C PRO A 25 17.33 6.25 -3.83
N ILE A 26 17.89 6.02 -2.63
CA ILE A 26 17.99 7.05 -1.60
C ILE A 26 19.01 8.13 -2.01
N PRO A 27 18.67 9.43 -1.90
CA PRO A 27 19.64 10.50 -2.07
C PRO A 27 20.71 10.44 -0.97
N ALA A 28 21.99 10.65 -1.33
CA ALA A 28 23.11 10.51 -0.41
C ALA A 28 23.00 11.41 0.85
N ASN A 29 22.50 12.64 0.69
CA ASN A 29 22.29 13.56 1.81
C ASN A 29 21.20 13.06 2.77
N VAL A 30 20.15 12.42 2.24
CA VAL A 30 19.06 11.85 3.03
C VAL A 30 19.56 10.63 3.79
N GLN A 31 20.27 9.73 3.11
CA GLN A 31 20.91 8.56 3.74
C GLN A 31 21.80 9.01 4.90
N SER A 32 22.75 9.91 4.63
CA SER A 32 23.70 10.34 5.66
C SER A 32 23.00 11.02 6.84
N THR A 33 21.95 11.81 6.59
CA THR A 33 21.16 12.44 7.67
C THR A 33 20.49 11.40 8.56
N LEU A 34 19.83 10.40 7.97
CA LEU A 34 19.15 9.33 8.71
C LEU A 34 20.13 8.47 9.50
N LEU A 35 21.31 8.17 8.94
CA LEU A 35 22.34 7.39 9.64
C LEU A 35 23.02 8.19 10.75
N ASN A 36 23.21 9.51 10.58
CA ASN A 36 23.68 10.37 11.67
C ASN A 36 22.67 10.44 12.82
N GLN A 37 21.38 10.56 12.51
CA GLN A 37 20.31 10.48 13.50
C GLN A 37 20.31 9.13 14.22
N TRP A 38 20.54 8.04 13.49
CA TRP A 38 20.63 6.70 14.09
C TRP A 38 21.72 6.63 15.15
N VAL A 39 22.95 6.99 14.78
CA VAL A 39 24.10 6.95 15.69
C VAL A 39 23.92 7.91 16.86
N THR A 40 23.37 9.10 16.61
CA THR A 40 23.02 10.05 17.68
C THR A 40 22.07 9.41 18.69
N THR A 41 21.04 8.70 18.21
CA THR A 41 20.05 8.03 19.05
C THR A 41 20.69 6.94 19.91
N GLU A 42 21.65 6.19 19.37
CA GLU A 42 22.44 5.20 20.11
C GLU A 42 23.28 5.86 21.21
N VAL A 43 24.03 6.91 20.85
CA VAL A 43 24.90 7.62 21.79
C VAL A 43 24.10 8.26 22.93
N CYS A 44 23.00 8.94 22.61
CA CYS A 44 22.16 9.59 23.62
C CYS A 44 21.50 8.60 24.57
N TYR A 45 21.13 7.41 24.09
CA TYR A 45 20.65 6.32 24.93
C TYR A 45 21.75 5.76 25.83
N ASN A 46 22.92 5.42 25.26
CA ASN A 46 24.04 4.84 26.00
C ASN A 46 24.60 5.77 27.08
N ASN A 47 24.40 7.08 26.96
CA ASN A 47 24.78 8.09 27.94
C ASN A 47 23.62 8.51 28.87
N GLY A 48 22.46 7.86 28.79
CA GLY A 48 21.32 8.09 29.70
C GLY A 48 20.52 9.38 29.44
N PHE A 49 20.69 10.02 28.29
CA PHE A 49 19.93 11.22 27.91
C PHE A 49 18.57 10.89 27.30
N TYR A 50 18.45 9.73 26.64
CA TYR A 50 17.19 9.20 26.12
C TYR A 50 16.77 7.94 26.89
N SER A 51 15.47 7.77 27.11
CA SER A 51 14.92 6.54 27.63
C SER A 51 14.99 5.41 26.59
N LEU A 52 14.78 4.16 27.03
CA LEU A 52 14.66 3.02 26.12
C LEU A 52 13.49 3.20 25.14
N GLU A 53 12.37 3.73 25.61
CA GLU A 53 11.17 3.98 24.79
C GLU A 53 11.45 5.05 23.72
N GLU A 54 12.15 6.12 24.08
CA GLU A 54 12.56 7.16 23.14
C GLU A 54 13.52 6.60 22.09
N HIS A 55 14.56 5.88 22.54
CA HIS A 55 15.55 5.25 21.66
C HIS A 55 14.90 4.31 20.63
N THR A 56 14.06 3.39 21.10
CA THR A 56 13.38 2.42 20.24
C THR A 56 12.40 3.09 19.28
N SER A 57 11.65 4.09 19.73
CA SER A 57 10.72 4.85 18.88
C SER A 57 11.44 5.61 17.77
N TYR A 58 12.54 6.30 18.10
CA TYR A 58 13.34 7.02 17.11
C TYR A 58 14.01 6.08 16.11
N GLN A 59 14.60 4.96 16.56
CA GLN A 59 15.16 3.96 15.65
C GLN A 59 14.10 3.35 14.73
N SER A 60 12.91 3.06 15.24
CA SER A 60 11.81 2.57 14.42
C SER A 60 11.39 3.57 13.35
N ALA A 61 11.32 4.86 13.70
CA ALA A 61 10.99 5.93 12.75
C ALA A 61 12.07 6.09 11.67
N ILE A 62 13.34 6.03 12.04
CA ILE A 62 14.47 6.11 11.09
C ILE A 62 14.46 4.90 10.15
N ASN A 63 14.28 3.69 10.70
CA ASN A 63 14.13 2.46 9.91
C ASN A 63 12.98 2.54 8.90
N TYR A 64 11.82 3.03 9.35
CA TYR A 64 10.67 3.23 8.49
C TYR A 64 11.01 4.18 7.32
N ASN A 65 11.65 5.32 7.62
CA ASN A 65 12.06 6.27 6.60
C ASN A 65 13.05 5.66 5.61
N LEU A 66 14.07 4.93 6.07
CA LEU A 66 15.00 4.20 5.20
C LEU A 66 14.28 3.19 4.31
N GLY A 67 13.29 2.48 4.85
CA GLY A 67 12.48 1.49 4.13
C GLY A 67 11.57 2.07 3.04
N THR A 68 11.40 3.40 2.98
CA THR A 68 10.69 4.05 1.86
C THR A 68 11.57 4.23 0.62
N TRP A 69 12.84 3.81 0.67
CA TRP A 69 13.80 3.92 -0.43
C TRP A 69 14.37 2.56 -0.84
N LYS A 70 14.93 2.51 -2.04
CA LYS A 70 15.77 1.40 -2.49
C LYS A 70 17.15 1.54 -1.87
N ILE A 71 17.41 0.75 -0.85
CA ILE A 71 18.67 0.76 -0.08
C ILE A 71 19.58 -0.41 -0.45
N ASN A 72 20.90 -0.19 -0.34
CA ASN A 72 21.89 -1.26 -0.35
C ASN A 72 22.42 -1.43 1.07
N GLN A 73 22.09 -2.56 1.72
CA GLN A 73 22.44 -2.80 3.12
C GLN A 73 23.94 -2.70 3.39
N ALA A 74 24.79 -3.20 2.48
CA ALA A 74 26.24 -3.11 2.64
C ALA A 74 26.77 -1.66 2.64
N SER A 75 26.11 -0.78 1.87
CA SER A 75 26.41 0.66 1.86
C SER A 75 26.03 1.31 3.19
N ILE A 76 24.83 0.99 3.70
CA ILE A 76 24.33 1.47 4.99
C ILE A 76 25.26 1.04 6.14
N ASP A 77 25.64 -0.24 6.18
CA ASP A 77 26.48 -0.79 7.24
C ASP A 77 27.87 -0.13 7.24
N THR A 78 28.46 0.08 6.06
CA THR A 78 29.75 0.75 5.90
C THR A 78 29.69 2.20 6.40
N GLU A 79 28.66 2.94 6.02
CA GLU A 79 28.50 4.35 6.44
C GLU A 79 28.23 4.46 7.95
N LEU A 80 27.41 3.57 8.52
CA LEU A 80 27.19 3.52 9.97
C LEU A 80 28.48 3.30 10.76
N ILE A 81 29.37 2.41 10.30
CA ILE A 81 30.68 2.19 10.92
C ILE A 81 31.50 3.49 10.88
N GLY A 82 31.54 4.16 9.72
CA GLY A 82 32.24 5.43 9.56
C GLY A 82 31.73 6.51 10.50
N ILE A 83 30.42 6.71 10.57
CA ILE A 83 29.78 7.71 11.44
C ILE A 83 30.06 7.38 12.91
N ARG A 84 29.90 6.12 13.34
CA ARG A 84 30.20 5.71 14.72
C ARG A 84 31.65 5.99 15.10
N SER A 85 32.60 5.71 14.19
CA SER A 85 34.02 6.00 14.42
C SER A 85 34.26 7.50 14.65
N VAL A 86 33.70 8.37 13.80
CA VAL A 86 33.86 9.83 13.91
C VAL A 86 33.21 10.34 15.20
N VAL A 87 31.99 9.90 15.50
CA VAL A 87 31.27 10.32 16.71
C VAL A 87 32.02 9.90 17.96
N ASN A 88 32.48 8.64 18.05
CA ASN A 88 33.26 8.17 19.19
C ASN A 88 34.57 8.94 19.37
N GLN A 89 35.25 9.29 18.27
CA GLN A 89 36.45 10.11 18.31
C GLN A 89 36.14 11.52 18.84
N ASN A 90 35.05 12.15 18.39
CA ASN A 90 34.64 13.47 18.87
C ASN A 90 34.29 13.44 20.37
N ILE A 91 33.62 12.38 20.83
CA ILE A 91 33.33 12.17 22.26
C ILE A 91 34.63 12.04 23.06
N ALA A 92 35.59 11.23 22.58
CA ALA A 92 36.89 11.10 23.22
C ALA A 92 37.66 12.43 23.27
N ASN A 93 37.44 13.31 22.28
CA ASN A 93 38.00 14.67 22.22
C ASN A 93 37.21 15.70 23.05
N GLY A 94 36.19 15.29 23.81
CA GLY A 94 35.44 16.18 24.71
C GLY A 94 34.21 16.83 24.11
N ALA A 95 33.60 16.24 23.07
CA ALA A 95 32.34 16.73 22.52
C ALA A 95 31.22 16.78 23.59
N ASP A 96 30.40 17.84 23.55
CA ASP A 96 29.24 18.00 24.43
C ASP A 96 28.09 17.08 23.98
N VAL A 97 28.09 15.86 24.50
CA VAL A 97 27.05 14.86 24.23
C VAL A 97 25.69 15.35 24.74
N LYS A 98 25.64 16.00 25.91
CA LYS A 98 24.38 16.49 26.49
C LYS A 98 23.74 17.54 25.60
N GLY A 99 24.52 18.54 25.17
CA GLY A 99 24.06 19.58 24.25
C GLY A 99 23.61 19.00 22.91
N THR A 100 24.36 18.05 22.37
CA THR A 100 24.01 17.33 21.14
C THR A 100 22.67 16.60 21.28
N CYS A 101 22.48 15.83 22.34
CA CYS A 101 21.24 15.09 22.58
C CYS A 101 20.04 16.01 22.79
N HIS A 102 20.23 17.13 23.50
CA HIS A 102 19.19 18.14 23.69
C HIS A 102 18.80 18.80 22.35
N TYR A 103 19.78 19.16 21.52
CA TYR A 103 19.54 19.79 20.22
C TYR A 103 18.86 18.84 19.21
N GLN A 104 19.23 17.56 19.23
CA GLN A 104 18.73 16.58 18.27
C GLN A 104 17.34 16.03 18.62
N LYS A 105 16.95 16.06 19.91
CA LYS A 105 15.65 15.57 20.38
C LYS A 105 14.45 16.11 19.58
N PRO A 106 14.28 17.44 19.36
CA PRO A 106 13.15 17.94 18.57
C PRO A 106 13.15 17.48 17.11
N VAL A 107 14.33 17.25 16.51
CA VAL A 107 14.45 16.72 15.15
C VAL A 107 13.96 15.28 15.08
N LEU A 108 14.33 14.46 16.07
CA LEU A 108 13.90 13.06 16.17
C LEU A 108 12.40 12.93 16.46
N VAL A 109 11.84 13.80 17.32
CA VAL A 109 10.39 13.87 17.56
C VAL A 109 9.63 14.20 16.28
N ARG A 110 10.14 15.14 15.48
CA ARG A 110 9.54 15.45 14.16
C ARG A 110 9.58 14.24 13.23
N THR A 111 10.74 13.59 13.13
CA THR A 111 10.94 12.39 12.31
C THR A 111 9.96 11.27 12.69
N LEU A 112 9.73 11.06 14.00
CA LEU A 112 8.75 10.12 14.52
C LEU A 112 7.32 10.48 14.09
N ASN A 113 6.91 11.73 14.29
CA ASN A 113 5.56 12.19 13.92
C ASN A 113 5.31 12.11 12.41
N GLU A 114 6.30 12.45 11.59
CA GLU A 114 6.23 12.34 10.12
C GLU A 114 6.11 10.88 9.68
N ALA A 115 6.91 9.98 10.25
CA ALA A 115 6.83 8.55 9.98
C ALA A 115 5.45 7.98 10.34
N GLN A 116 4.92 8.33 11.50
CA GLN A 116 3.60 7.88 11.95
C GLN A 116 2.47 8.43 11.06
N SER A 117 2.55 9.71 10.69
CA SER A 117 1.58 10.34 9.78
C SER A 117 1.58 9.64 8.42
N HIS A 118 2.76 9.41 7.84
CA HIS A 118 2.90 8.73 6.56
C HIS A 118 2.41 7.28 6.62
N TYR A 119 2.74 6.55 7.70
CA TYR A 119 2.23 5.19 7.91
C TYR A 119 0.70 5.14 7.92
N ASN A 120 0.06 6.04 8.68
CA ASN A 120 -1.40 6.11 8.75
C ASN A 120 -2.03 6.46 7.38
N GLN A 121 -1.38 7.33 6.61
CA GLN A 121 -1.82 7.69 5.27
C GLN A 121 -1.74 6.48 4.31
N VAL A 122 -0.65 5.71 4.35
CA VAL A 122 -0.48 4.49 3.55
C VAL A 122 -1.58 3.48 3.87
N GLN A 123 -1.85 3.23 5.16
CA GLN A 123 -2.92 2.33 5.58
C GLN A 123 -4.29 2.78 5.07
N THR A 124 -4.60 4.08 5.19
CA THR A 124 -5.85 4.66 4.68
C THR A 124 -5.98 4.51 3.16
N ASN A 125 -4.89 4.75 2.43
CA ASN A 125 -4.86 4.60 0.97
C ASN A 125 -5.04 3.14 0.54
N GLN A 126 -4.42 2.19 1.24
CA GLN A 126 -4.59 0.75 0.99
C GLN A 126 -6.04 0.32 1.24
N GLN A 127 -6.66 0.76 2.33
CA GLN A 127 -8.06 0.50 2.60
C GLN A 127 -8.96 1.06 1.49
N ARG A 128 -8.75 2.32 1.09
CA ARG A 128 -9.50 2.94 0.00
C ARG A 128 -9.32 2.18 -1.32
N ALA A 129 -8.10 1.75 -1.64
CA ALA A 129 -7.83 0.96 -2.84
C ALA A 129 -8.59 -0.37 -2.83
N HIS A 130 -8.64 -1.04 -1.69
CA HIS A 130 -9.40 -2.28 -1.51
C HIS A 130 -10.92 -2.04 -1.67
N GLU A 131 -11.46 -0.98 -1.09
CA GLU A 131 -12.87 -0.61 -1.24
C GLU A 131 -13.22 -0.29 -2.71
N ILE A 132 -12.35 0.44 -3.42
CA ILE A 132 -12.51 0.71 -4.86
C ILE A 132 -12.49 -0.59 -5.67
N GLN A 133 -11.58 -1.52 -5.36
CA GLN A 133 -11.52 -2.82 -6.05
C GLN A 133 -12.79 -3.64 -5.79
N LYS A 134 -13.29 -3.66 -4.55
CA LYS A 134 -14.56 -4.30 -4.21
C LYS A 134 -15.73 -3.68 -4.97
N ALA A 135 -15.78 -2.35 -5.06
CA ALA A 135 -16.80 -1.64 -5.83
C ALA A 135 -16.70 -1.94 -7.33
N LYS A 136 -15.49 -1.99 -7.92
CA LYS A 136 -15.26 -2.38 -9.32
C LYS A 136 -15.63 -3.83 -9.60
N ALA A 137 -15.36 -4.75 -8.68
CA ALA A 137 -15.74 -6.16 -8.80
C ALA A 137 -17.25 -6.38 -8.62
N SER A 138 -17.92 -5.49 -7.87
CA SER A 138 -19.38 -5.51 -7.68
C SER A 138 -20.14 -4.69 -8.74
N ALA A 139 -19.42 -3.95 -9.59
CA ALA A 139 -20.04 -3.24 -10.70
C ALA A 139 -20.59 -4.28 -11.70
N PRO A 140 -21.84 -4.12 -12.17
CA PRO A 140 -22.39 -5.02 -13.18
C PRO A 140 -21.47 -5.01 -14.39
N ARG A 141 -21.05 -6.20 -14.81
CA ARG A 141 -20.24 -6.41 -16.01
C ARG A 141 -21.04 -5.84 -17.19
N THR A 142 -20.58 -4.74 -17.77
CA THR A 142 -21.10 -4.29 -19.06
C THR A 142 -20.60 -5.30 -20.09
N GLU A 143 -21.33 -6.40 -20.25
CA GLU A 143 -21.19 -7.27 -21.41
C GLU A 143 -21.70 -6.47 -22.61
N SER A 144 -20.81 -5.75 -23.27
CA SER A 144 -20.95 -5.50 -24.70
C SER A 144 -20.71 -6.81 -25.45
N SER A 145 -21.58 -7.80 -25.25
CA SER A 145 -21.65 -8.99 -26.09
C SER A 145 -22.43 -8.63 -27.35
N ILE A 146 -21.72 -8.23 -28.39
CA ILE A 146 -22.24 -8.26 -29.75
C ILE A 146 -22.45 -9.73 -30.13
N SER A 147 -23.68 -10.03 -30.57
CA SER A 147 -24.11 -11.16 -31.40
C SER A 147 -23.91 -12.59 -30.87
N SER A 148 -25.01 -13.28 -30.54
CA SER A 148 -25.67 -14.21 -31.48
C SER A 148 -26.62 -15.15 -30.70
N PHE A 149 -27.85 -14.70 -30.44
CA PHE A 149 -28.96 -15.59 -30.10
C PHE A 149 -29.96 -15.54 -31.25
N GLY A 150 -29.97 -16.64 -32.01
CA GLY A 150 -30.86 -16.84 -33.14
C GLY A 150 -32.32 -16.89 -32.72
N GLY A 151 -33.17 -16.36 -33.60
CA GLY A 151 -34.63 -16.39 -33.49
C GLY A 151 -35.22 -15.01 -33.26
N THR A 152 -35.73 -14.38 -34.33
CA THR A 152 -36.60 -13.20 -34.19
C THR A 152 -38.05 -13.63 -34.37
N VAL A 153 -38.94 -13.12 -33.52
CA VAL A 153 -40.40 -13.24 -33.65
C VAL A 153 -40.92 -11.95 -34.26
N ASN A 154 -41.77 -12.04 -35.29
CA ASN A 154 -42.43 -10.88 -35.86
C ASN A 154 -43.70 -10.57 -35.05
N CYS A 155 -43.86 -9.34 -34.59
CA CYS A 155 -45.07 -8.87 -33.94
C CYS A 155 -45.82 -7.88 -34.87
N LYS A 156 -47.15 -8.00 -34.93
CA LYS A 156 -48.07 -7.15 -35.70
C LYS A 156 -49.01 -6.36 -34.80
N LYS A 157 -49.27 -5.10 -35.17
CA LYS A 157 -50.23 -4.24 -34.47
C LYS A 157 -51.63 -4.36 -35.09
N ILE A 158 -52.63 -4.69 -34.29
CA ILE A 158 -54.03 -4.75 -34.76
C ILE A 158 -54.51 -3.34 -35.07
N GLY A 159 -55.09 -3.13 -36.26
CA GLY A 159 -55.71 -1.85 -36.67
C GLY A 159 -54.81 -0.89 -37.46
N ALA A 160 -53.58 -1.27 -37.81
CA ALA A 160 -52.74 -0.46 -38.70
C ALA A 160 -52.98 -0.82 -40.18
N PHE A 161 -53.48 0.13 -40.97
CA PHE A 161 -53.72 -0.02 -42.42
C PHE A 161 -52.42 -0.19 -43.25
N ILE A 162 -51.27 0.09 -42.65
CA ILE A 162 -49.94 -0.09 -43.24
C ILE A 162 -49.15 -0.91 -42.22
N GLN A 163 -48.95 -2.21 -42.48
CA GLN A 163 -48.37 -3.19 -41.56
C GLN A 163 -47.02 -2.71 -41.00
N PRO A 164 -46.93 -2.22 -39.75
CA PRO A 164 -45.65 -2.07 -39.12
C PRO A 164 -45.34 -3.44 -38.51
N GLU A 165 -44.33 -4.14 -39.04
CA GLU A 165 -43.81 -5.35 -38.42
C GLU A 165 -42.61 -4.97 -37.55
N ILE A 166 -42.62 -5.38 -36.28
CA ILE A 166 -41.45 -5.25 -35.40
C ILE A 166 -40.91 -6.64 -35.08
N LYS A 167 -39.58 -6.77 -35.09
CA LYS A 167 -38.89 -8.02 -34.73
C LYS A 167 -38.47 -7.96 -33.27
N THR A 168 -38.85 -8.98 -32.50
CA THR A 168 -38.43 -9.16 -31.09
C THR A 168 -37.63 -10.45 -30.96
N PHE A 169 -36.85 -10.61 -29.89
CA PHE A 169 -36.11 -11.86 -29.64
C PHE A 169 -37.06 -12.98 -29.19
N GLN A 170 -36.81 -14.21 -29.66
CA GLN A 170 -37.59 -15.39 -29.30
C GLN A 170 -37.57 -15.61 -27.78
N GLY A 171 -38.75 -15.60 -27.15
CA GLY A 171 -38.92 -15.65 -25.69
C GLY A 171 -39.40 -14.35 -25.04
N MET A 172 -39.40 -13.22 -25.76
CA MET A 172 -40.05 -11.98 -25.31
C MET A 172 -41.49 -11.90 -25.82
N MET A 173 -42.43 -11.57 -24.94
CA MET A 173 -43.81 -11.26 -25.33
C MET A 173 -43.84 -9.99 -26.20
N CYS A 174 -44.73 -9.94 -27.19
CA CYS A 174 -44.92 -8.73 -27.99
C CYS A 174 -45.33 -7.54 -27.09
N PRO A 175 -44.87 -6.31 -27.40
CA PRO A 175 -45.27 -5.12 -26.64
C PRO A 175 -46.78 -4.98 -26.54
N ILE A 176 -47.27 -4.33 -25.48
CA ILE A 176 -48.71 -4.16 -25.24
C ILE A 176 -49.37 -3.50 -26.47
N GLY A 177 -50.39 -4.16 -27.02
CA GLY A 177 -51.07 -3.75 -28.27
C GLY A 177 -50.53 -4.39 -29.56
N TRP A 178 -49.54 -5.28 -29.46
CA TRP A 178 -48.95 -6.04 -30.56
C TRP A 178 -49.09 -7.55 -30.30
N PHE A 179 -49.28 -8.32 -31.37
CA PHE A 179 -49.53 -9.75 -31.30
C PHE A 179 -48.50 -10.50 -32.14
N PRO A 180 -48.10 -11.72 -31.76
CA PRO A 180 -47.25 -12.54 -32.60
C PRO A 180 -47.97 -12.73 -33.95
N ALA A 181 -47.24 -12.47 -35.03
CA ALA A 181 -47.72 -12.69 -36.39
C ALA A 181 -47.87 -14.18 -36.69
#